data_AF-A0A6G2UZR1-F1
#
_entry.id   AF-A0A6G2UZR1-F1
#
_cell.length_a   1.000
_cell.length_b   1.000
_cell.length_c   1.000
_cell.angle_alpha   90.00
_cell.angle_beta   90.00
_cell.angle_gamma   90.00
#
_symmetry.space_group_name_H-M   'P 1'
#
loop_
_entity.id
_entity.type
_entity.pdbx_description
1 polymer ?
#
loop_
_entity_poly.entity_id
_entity_poly.type
_entity_poly.pdbx_seq_one_letter_code
_entity_poly.pdbx_strand_id
1 'polypeptide(L)'
;LDLSFAAARAGQLVLAVAAFGLAVAGLRAGARALAVTAGAVGVAGAVGAGLLALATEAATYTAFGLLVVVFVALAVALDRQEGVAPPVVSAAACAAVACAVVPLASLGSSLGLAVYEAAVPLLAVPAVTVLVGARLKGHPVAVPVEVTGAAAGVVAVAMAVDDARFLALVLALCGVLAAGTALRPERRPLAGYLATGLFVLAAWVRLAVSGVSAPEAYTLPVTVPALVVGVLRRRRD
;
A
#
# COMPACT_ATOMS: atom_id res chain seq x y z
N LEU A 1 -25.79 -8.41 25.36
CA LEU A 1 -24.66 -9.21 24.82
C LEU A 1 -23.66 -8.33 24.06
N ASP A 2 -24.05 -7.17 23.54
CA ASP A 2 -23.12 -6.28 22.80
C ASP A 2 -22.08 -5.56 23.69
N LEU A 3 -22.45 -5.23 24.93
CA LEU A 3 -21.54 -4.60 25.90
C LEU A 3 -20.34 -5.50 26.22
N SER A 4 -20.52 -6.82 26.35
CA SER A 4 -19.43 -7.76 26.60
C SER A 4 -18.49 -7.90 25.40
N PHE A 5 -19.02 -7.83 24.18
CA PHE A 5 -18.23 -7.90 22.96
C PHE A 5 -17.39 -6.63 22.76
N ALA A 6 -18.00 -5.45 22.92
CA ALA A 6 -17.32 -4.17 22.83
C ALA A 6 -16.21 -4.03 23.90
N ALA A 7 -16.49 -4.47 25.13
CA ALA A 7 -15.52 -4.49 26.22
C ALA A 7 -14.35 -5.46 25.96
N ALA A 8 -14.64 -6.67 25.47
CA ALA A 8 -13.60 -7.64 25.10
C ALA A 8 -12.68 -7.09 24.00
N ARG A 9 -13.26 -6.50 22.95
CA ARG A 9 -12.52 -5.86 21.85
C ARG A 9 -11.65 -4.69 22.34
N ALA A 10 -12.21 -3.81 23.16
CA ALA A 10 -11.47 -2.68 23.73
C ALA A 10 -10.31 -3.16 24.61
N GLY A 11 -10.55 -4.17 25.45
CA GLY A 11 -9.52 -4.81 26.25
C GLY A 11 -8.39 -5.39 25.40
N GLN A 12 -8.72 -6.07 24.30
CA GLN A 12 -7.73 -6.65 23.39
C GLN A 12 -6.88 -5.59 22.68
N LEU A 13 -7.47 -4.48 22.24
CA LEU A 13 -6.73 -3.34 21.66
C LEU A 13 -5.82 -2.69 22.70
N VAL A 14 -6.32 -2.45 23.92
CA VAL A 14 -5.50 -1.87 25.00
C VAL A 14 -4.33 -2.79 25.35
N LEU A 15 -4.57 -4.10 25.44
CA LEU A 15 -3.51 -5.08 25.69
C LEU A 15 -2.47 -5.11 24.56
N ALA A 16 -2.90 -5.05 23.29
CA ALA A 16 -1.98 -5.00 22.17
C ALA A 16 -1.12 -3.73 22.19
N VAL A 17 -1.72 -2.56 22.44
CA VAL A 17 -1.02 -1.28 22.56
C VAL A 17 -0.05 -1.30 23.75
N ALA A 18 -0.48 -1.79 24.90
CA ALA A 18 0.36 -1.92 26.09
C ALA A 18 1.54 -2.87 25.84
N ALA A 19 1.32 -3.99 25.15
CA ALA A 19 2.36 -4.95 24.78
C ALA A 19 3.40 -4.32 23.83
N PHE A 20 2.99 -3.53 22.84
CA PHE A 20 3.93 -2.79 22.00
C PHE A 20 4.69 -1.71 22.79
N GLY A 21 4.03 -1.02 23.72
CA GLY A 21 4.68 -0.07 24.63
C GLY A 21 5.75 -0.74 25.50
N LEU A 22 5.43 -1.91 26.06
CA LEU A 22 6.38 -2.76 26.81
C LEU A 22 7.51 -3.27 25.94
N ALA A 23 7.25 -3.61 24.68
CA ALA A 23 8.29 -4.02 23.73
C ALA A 23 9.31 -2.91 23.52
N VAL A 24 8.84 -1.68 23.27
CA VAL A 24 9.71 -0.50 23.10
C VAL A 24 10.44 -0.16 24.40
N ALA A 25 9.78 -0.21 25.56
CA ALA A 25 10.41 0.02 26.85
C ALA A 25 11.48 -1.03 27.18
N GLY A 26 11.20 -2.31 26.89
CA GLY A 26 12.14 -3.41 27.05
C GLY A 26 13.38 -3.26 26.18
N LEU A 27 13.23 -2.80 24.93
CA LEU A 27 14.36 -2.47 24.06
C LEU A 27 15.21 -1.34 24.63
N ARG A 28 14.58 -0.25 25.09
CA ARG A 28 15.28 0.89 25.73
C ARG A 28 16.04 0.47 27.00
N ALA A 29 15.51 -0.49 27.74
CA ALA A 29 16.13 -1.03 28.95
C ALA A 29 17.16 -2.14 28.67
N GLY A 30 17.42 -2.49 27.40
CA GLY A 30 18.34 -3.58 27.02
C GLY A 30 17.79 -5.00 27.25
N ALA A 31 16.54 -5.15 27.68
CA ALA A 31 15.88 -6.42 27.96
C ALA A 31 15.29 -7.06 26.68
N ARG A 32 16.17 -7.53 25.77
CA ARG A 32 15.77 -8.07 24.45
C ARG A 32 14.75 -9.20 24.51
N ALA A 33 14.87 -10.12 25.46
CA ALA A 33 13.94 -11.24 25.59
C ALA A 33 12.51 -10.76 25.90
N LEU A 34 12.38 -9.77 26.80
CA LEU A 34 11.10 -9.13 27.13
C LEU A 34 10.54 -8.39 25.92
N ALA A 35 11.39 -7.70 25.15
CA ALA A 35 10.96 -6.98 23.97
C ALA A 35 10.38 -7.91 22.89
N VAL A 36 11.02 -9.05 22.65
CA VAL A 36 10.56 -10.03 21.64
C VAL A 36 9.24 -10.67 22.08
N THR A 37 9.12 -11.09 23.35
CA THR A 37 7.89 -11.70 23.84
C THR A 37 6.73 -10.71 23.86
N ALA A 38 6.96 -9.48 24.35
CA ALA A 38 5.96 -8.43 24.34
C ALA A 38 5.55 -8.03 22.91
N GLY A 39 6.51 -7.98 21.97
CA GLY A 39 6.22 -7.75 20.56
C GLY A 39 5.36 -8.86 19.93
N ALA A 40 5.70 -10.12 20.18
CA ALA A 40 4.94 -11.27 19.67
C ALA A 40 3.50 -11.28 20.22
N VAL A 41 3.33 -10.99 21.52
CA VAL A 41 2.02 -10.85 22.16
C VAL A 41 1.25 -9.67 21.58
N GLY A 42 1.91 -8.53 21.35
CA GLY A 42 1.31 -7.36 20.71
C GLY A 42 0.78 -7.67 19.31
N VAL A 43 1.56 -8.39 18.49
CA VAL A 43 1.15 -8.83 17.14
C VAL A 43 -0.04 -9.78 17.22
N ALA A 44 0.01 -10.80 18.06
CA ALA A 44 -1.11 -11.73 18.23
C ALA A 44 -2.38 -11.01 18.70
N GLY A 45 -2.24 -10.07 19.64
CA GLY A 45 -3.31 -9.21 20.12
C GLY A 45 -3.91 -8.33 19.02
N ALA A 46 -3.06 -7.69 18.21
CA ALA A 46 -3.48 -6.86 17.08
C ALA A 46 -4.24 -7.66 16.01
N VAL A 47 -3.76 -8.87 15.67
CA VAL A 47 -4.44 -9.77 14.73
C VAL A 47 -5.80 -10.17 15.26
N GLY A 48 -5.88 -10.62 16.52
CA GLY A 48 -7.15 -10.99 17.13
C GLY A 48 -8.13 -9.81 17.22
N ALA A 49 -7.64 -8.63 17.59
CA ALA A 49 -8.46 -7.41 17.65
C ALA A 49 -8.96 -6.98 16.26
N GLY A 50 -8.12 -7.10 15.22
CA GLY A 50 -8.50 -6.83 13.84
C GLY A 50 -9.58 -7.79 13.34
N LEU A 51 -9.44 -9.10 13.60
CA LEU A 51 -10.44 -10.10 13.23
C LEU A 51 -11.79 -9.86 13.92
N LEU A 52 -11.79 -9.48 15.20
CA LEU A 52 -13.00 -9.11 15.92
C LEU A 52 -13.60 -7.79 15.44
N ALA A 53 -12.77 -6.85 15.01
CA ALA A 53 -13.22 -5.56 14.50
C ALA A 53 -13.97 -5.67 13.17
N LEU A 54 -13.70 -6.71 12.37
CA LEU A 54 -14.44 -6.97 11.12
C LEU A 54 -15.93 -7.26 11.33
N ALA A 55 -16.35 -7.56 12.56
CA ALA A 55 -17.76 -7.85 12.86
C ALA A 55 -18.69 -6.64 12.66
N THR A 56 -18.18 -5.42 12.75
CA THR A 56 -18.99 -4.21 12.53
C THR A 56 -18.19 -3.13 11.81
N GLU A 57 -18.89 -2.33 11.03
CA GLU A 57 -18.30 -1.27 10.22
C GLU A 57 -17.56 -0.22 11.06
N ALA A 58 -18.21 0.33 12.08
CA ALA A 58 -17.59 1.31 12.98
C ALA A 58 -16.36 0.75 13.72
N ALA A 59 -16.37 -0.55 14.05
CA ALA A 59 -15.23 -1.21 14.66
C ALA A 59 -14.05 -1.35 13.71
N THR A 60 -14.33 -1.67 12.45
CA THR A 60 -13.30 -1.81 11.41
C THR A 60 -12.54 -0.50 11.26
N TYR A 61 -13.25 0.63 11.05
CA TYR A 61 -12.59 1.93 10.89
C TYR A 61 -11.79 2.36 12.12
N THR A 62 -12.36 2.22 13.32
CA THR A 62 -11.71 2.67 14.54
C THR A 62 -10.51 1.80 14.93
N ALA A 63 -10.64 0.47 14.84
CA ALA A 63 -9.58 -0.46 15.21
C ALA A 63 -8.43 -0.42 14.19
N PHE A 64 -8.72 -0.49 12.89
CA PHE A 64 -7.66 -0.42 11.88
C PHE A 64 -7.02 0.96 11.83
N GLY A 65 -7.78 2.04 12.02
CA GLY A 65 -7.22 3.38 12.18
C GLY A 65 -6.25 3.48 13.37
N LEU A 66 -6.63 2.92 14.53
CA LEU A 66 -5.75 2.87 15.69
C LEU A 66 -4.51 1.99 15.43
N LEU A 67 -4.66 0.82 14.81
CA LEU A 67 -3.55 -0.07 14.47
C LEU A 67 -2.55 0.59 13.52
N VAL A 68 -3.02 1.35 12.52
CA VAL A 68 -2.15 2.15 11.64
C VAL A 68 -1.30 3.12 12.49
N VAL A 69 -1.93 3.88 13.38
CA VAL A 69 -1.21 4.83 14.26
C VAL A 69 -0.19 4.11 15.13
N VAL A 70 -0.57 2.98 15.72
CA VAL A 70 0.29 2.17 16.60
C VAL A 70 1.49 1.61 15.83
N PHE A 71 1.28 1.03 14.64
CA PHE A 71 2.36 0.48 13.84
C PHE A 71 3.30 1.55 13.27
N VAL A 72 2.77 2.73 12.89
CA VAL A 72 3.60 3.88 12.50
C VAL A 72 4.42 4.37 13.69
N ALA A 73 3.80 4.54 14.86
CA ALA A 73 4.50 4.95 16.07
C ALA A 73 5.56 3.92 16.49
N LEU A 74 5.26 2.64 16.34
CA LEU A 74 6.21 1.55 16.59
C LEU A 74 7.39 1.60 15.62
N ALA A 75 7.15 1.73 14.32
CA ALA A 75 8.21 1.85 13.32
C ALA A 75 9.12 3.05 13.64
N VAL A 76 8.53 4.20 13.94
CA VAL A 76 9.25 5.43 14.31
C VAL A 76 10.00 5.30 15.65
N ALA A 77 9.46 4.55 16.61
CA ALA A 77 10.13 4.29 17.88
C ALA A 77 11.31 3.35 17.73
N LEU A 78 11.15 2.27 16.95
CA LEU A 78 12.17 1.26 16.67
C LEU A 78 13.32 1.84 15.83
N ASP A 79 13.01 2.71 14.88
CA ASP A 79 14.02 3.39 14.04
C ASP A 79 14.98 4.27 14.86
N ARG A 80 14.49 4.82 15.97
CA ARG A 80 15.30 5.62 16.90
C ARG A 80 16.14 4.79 17.87
N GLN A 81 15.97 3.47 17.91
CA GLN A 81 16.71 2.61 18.84
C GLN A 81 17.97 2.05 18.17
N GLU A 82 19.12 2.28 18.78
CA GLU A 82 20.38 1.70 18.33
C GLU A 82 20.38 0.17 18.53
N GLY A 83 20.81 -0.57 17.51
CA GLY A 83 20.92 -2.03 17.55
C GLY A 83 19.65 -2.80 17.20
N VAL A 84 18.55 -2.13 16.80
CA VAL A 84 17.40 -2.80 16.18
C VAL A 84 17.73 -3.09 14.71
N ALA A 85 17.46 -4.33 14.28
CA ALA A 85 17.70 -4.72 12.90
C ALA A 85 16.72 -3.99 11.95
N PRO A 86 17.20 -3.42 10.82
CA PRO A 86 16.36 -2.79 9.80
C PRO A 86 15.12 -3.59 9.33
N PRO A 87 15.14 -4.94 9.21
CA PRO A 87 13.95 -5.69 8.85
C PRO A 87 12.80 -5.57 9.87
N VAL A 88 13.09 -5.36 11.16
CA VAL A 88 12.05 -5.23 12.20
C VAL A 88 11.30 -3.92 12.05
N VAL A 89 12.02 -2.82 11.80
CA VAL A 89 11.43 -1.50 11.52
C VAL A 89 10.59 -1.57 10.25
N SER A 90 11.11 -2.26 9.22
CA SER A 90 10.42 -2.45 7.95
C SER A 90 9.14 -3.27 8.10
N ALA A 91 9.16 -4.34 8.91
CA ALA A 91 7.98 -5.15 9.19
C ALA A 91 6.87 -4.33 9.88
N ALA A 92 7.22 -3.47 10.85
CA ALA A 92 6.26 -2.57 11.49
C ALA A 92 5.66 -1.57 10.49
N ALA A 93 6.47 -0.98 9.63
CA ALA A 93 5.99 -0.06 8.59
C ALA A 93 5.08 -0.78 7.56
N CYS A 94 5.46 -1.99 7.12
CA CYS A 94 4.64 -2.83 6.25
C CYS A 94 3.31 -3.21 6.90
N ALA A 95 3.30 -3.53 8.20
CA ALA A 95 2.08 -3.81 8.95
C ALA A 95 1.14 -2.60 9.01
N ALA A 96 1.67 -1.38 9.13
CA ALA A 96 0.87 -0.16 9.04
C ALA A 96 0.20 -0.02 7.67
N VAL A 97 0.93 -0.27 6.58
CA VAL A 97 0.38 -0.22 5.21
C VAL A 97 -0.72 -1.27 5.03
N ALA A 98 -0.49 -2.51 5.49
CA ALA A 98 -1.49 -3.58 5.42
C ALA A 98 -2.75 -3.23 6.22
N CYS A 99 -2.61 -2.62 7.40
CA CYS A 99 -3.75 -2.17 8.19
C CYS A 99 -4.54 -1.04 7.52
N ALA A 100 -3.90 -0.19 6.72
CA ALA A 100 -4.56 0.90 6.01
C ALA A 100 -5.37 0.43 4.78
N VAL A 101 -5.02 -0.73 4.20
CA VAL A 101 -5.76 -1.33 3.06
C VAL A 101 -7.18 -1.69 3.45
N VAL A 102 -7.38 -2.29 4.63
CA VAL A 102 -8.68 -2.79 5.08
C VAL A 102 -9.77 -1.72 5.12
N PRO A 103 -9.61 -0.57 5.80
CA PRO A 103 -10.65 0.46 5.84
C PRO A 103 -10.90 1.09 4.47
N LEU A 104 -9.88 1.22 3.60
CA LEU A 104 -10.06 1.79 2.26
C LEU A 104 -10.76 0.82 1.31
N ALA A 105 -10.55 -0.49 1.47
CA ALA A 105 -11.32 -1.50 0.77
C ALA A 105 -12.77 -1.58 1.26
N SER A 106 -13.01 -1.44 2.57
CA SER A 106 -14.37 -1.45 3.14
C SER A 106 -15.14 -0.15 2.89
N LEU A 107 -14.46 0.96 2.58
CA LEU A 107 -15.09 2.24 2.28
C LEU A 107 -16.07 2.15 1.11
N GLY A 108 -15.75 1.31 0.11
CA GLY A 108 -16.65 1.04 -1.00
C GLY A 108 -17.97 0.42 -0.56
N SER A 109 -17.92 -0.64 0.26
CA SER A 109 -19.15 -1.29 0.74
C SER A 109 -19.97 -0.38 1.65
N SER A 110 -19.32 0.44 2.48
CA SER A 110 -19.98 1.45 3.32
C SER A 110 -20.74 2.51 2.52
N LEU A 111 -20.21 2.91 1.37
CA LEU A 111 -20.80 3.91 0.49
C LEU A 111 -21.82 3.30 -0.50
N GLY A 112 -22.07 1.99 -0.43
CA GLY A 112 -22.94 1.28 -1.36
C GLY A 112 -22.37 1.18 -2.78
N LEU A 113 -21.06 1.39 -2.93
CA LEU A 113 -20.37 1.37 -4.21
C LEU A 113 -20.15 -0.05 -4.70
N ALA A 114 -20.09 -0.22 -6.02
CA ALA A 114 -19.68 -1.47 -6.62
C ALA A 114 -18.19 -1.77 -6.32
N VAL A 115 -17.81 -3.05 -6.41
CA VAL A 115 -16.42 -3.52 -6.19
C VAL A 115 -15.41 -2.74 -7.03
N TYR A 116 -15.73 -2.47 -8.30
CA TYR A 116 -14.85 -1.72 -9.21
C TYR A 116 -14.76 -0.21 -8.89
N GLU A 117 -15.79 0.37 -8.27
CA GLU A 117 -15.77 1.78 -7.83
C GLU A 117 -14.91 1.94 -6.58
N ALA A 118 -14.93 0.95 -5.68
CA ALA A 118 -14.11 0.87 -4.49
C ALA A 118 -12.59 0.75 -4.78
N ALA A 119 -12.22 0.36 -6.00
CA ALA A 119 -10.82 0.28 -6.42
C ALA A 119 -10.10 1.64 -6.39
N VAL A 120 -10.80 2.74 -6.71
CA VAL A 120 -10.23 4.08 -6.78
C VAL A 120 -9.78 4.61 -5.41
N PRO A 121 -10.61 4.61 -4.35
CA PRO A 121 -10.16 5.04 -3.02
C PRO A 121 -9.04 4.15 -2.47
N LEU A 122 -9.00 2.87 -2.82
CA LEU A 122 -7.92 1.98 -2.41
C LEU A 122 -6.54 2.43 -2.94
N LEU A 123 -6.49 3.09 -4.11
CA LEU A 123 -5.25 3.67 -4.66
C LEU A 123 -4.66 4.81 -3.80
N ALA A 124 -5.40 5.34 -2.82
CA ALA A 124 -4.83 6.25 -1.84
C ALA A 124 -3.69 5.59 -1.04
N VAL A 125 -3.75 4.28 -0.79
CA VAL A 125 -2.67 3.54 -0.10
C VAL A 125 -1.35 3.62 -0.89
N PRO A 126 -1.26 3.11 -2.14
CA PRO A 126 -0.03 3.21 -2.92
C PRO A 126 0.39 4.67 -3.19
N ALA A 127 -0.54 5.62 -3.30
CA ALA A 127 -0.19 7.02 -3.44
C ALA A 127 0.58 7.55 -2.22
N VAL A 128 0.09 7.25 -1.01
CA VAL A 128 0.74 7.64 0.24
C VAL A 128 2.07 6.92 0.41
N THR A 129 2.17 5.61 0.12
CA THR A 129 3.44 4.88 0.24
C THR A 129 4.50 5.39 -0.73
N VAL A 130 4.12 5.76 -1.95
CA VAL A 130 5.03 6.40 -2.92
C VAL A 130 5.51 7.74 -2.37
N LEU A 131 4.62 8.58 -1.84
CA LEU A 131 5.00 9.87 -1.25
C LEU A 131 5.93 9.70 -0.03
N VAL A 132 5.64 8.75 0.85
CA VAL A 132 6.46 8.40 2.00
C VAL A 132 7.83 7.91 1.56
N GLY A 133 7.89 7.03 0.55
CA GLY A 133 9.15 6.60 -0.07
C GLY A 133 9.98 7.79 -0.59
N ALA A 134 9.33 8.82 -1.15
CA ALA A 134 10.01 10.03 -1.63
C ALA A 134 10.62 10.84 -0.50
N ARG A 135 9.93 10.88 0.64
CA ARG A 135 10.39 11.57 1.85
C ARG A 135 11.52 10.82 2.55
N LEU A 136 11.53 9.50 2.48
CA LEU A 136 12.54 8.64 3.12
C LEU A 136 13.90 8.59 2.38
N LYS A 137 14.00 9.07 1.12
CA LYS A 137 15.26 9.34 0.38
C LYS A 137 16.39 8.31 0.58
N GLY A 138 16.09 7.03 0.41
CA GLY A 138 17.08 5.94 0.51
C GLY A 138 17.14 5.23 1.86
N HIS A 139 16.28 5.59 2.82
CA HIS A 139 16.12 4.83 4.05
C HIS A 139 15.81 3.35 3.77
N PRO A 140 16.38 2.38 4.49
CA PRO A 140 16.14 0.95 4.25
C PRO A 140 14.65 0.55 4.29
N VAL A 141 13.85 1.29 5.04
CA VAL A 141 12.39 1.08 5.18
C VAL A 141 11.61 1.52 3.93
N ALA A 142 12.18 2.35 3.05
CA ALA A 142 11.49 2.86 1.88
C ALA A 142 11.14 1.77 0.86
N VAL A 143 12.06 0.83 0.60
CA VAL A 143 11.81 -0.26 -0.38
C VAL A 143 10.65 -1.16 0.09
N PRO A 144 10.63 -1.70 1.33
CA PRO A 144 9.53 -2.54 1.79
C PRO A 144 8.17 -1.83 1.81
N VAL A 145 8.15 -0.55 2.19
CA VAL A 145 6.91 0.26 2.19
C VAL A 145 6.38 0.49 0.77
N GLU A 146 7.27 0.74 -0.20
CA GLU A 146 6.86 0.87 -1.60
C GLU A 146 6.36 -0.46 -2.18
N VAL A 147 7.02 -1.58 -1.86
CA VAL A 147 6.61 -2.92 -2.33
C VAL A 147 5.25 -3.30 -1.75
N THR A 148 5.01 -3.05 -0.47
CA THR A 148 3.71 -3.32 0.16
C THR A 148 2.61 -2.41 -0.38
N GLY A 149 2.91 -1.13 -0.66
CA GLY A 149 1.99 -0.26 -1.37
C GLY A 149 1.68 -0.75 -2.79
N ALA A 150 2.70 -1.20 -3.54
CA ALA A 150 2.51 -1.76 -4.87
C ALA A 150 1.61 -2.99 -4.86
N ALA A 151 1.72 -3.85 -3.84
CA ALA A 151 0.80 -4.97 -3.64
C ALA A 151 -0.66 -4.49 -3.45
N ALA A 152 -0.89 -3.40 -2.71
CA ALA A 152 -2.23 -2.79 -2.62
C ALA A 152 -2.73 -2.25 -3.97
N GLY A 153 -1.83 -1.74 -4.82
CA GLY A 153 -2.15 -1.37 -6.20
C GLY A 153 -2.60 -2.56 -7.06
N VAL A 154 -1.99 -3.74 -6.89
CA VAL A 154 -2.42 -4.99 -7.56
C VAL A 154 -3.83 -5.39 -7.10
N VAL A 155 -4.12 -5.27 -5.81
CA VAL A 155 -5.48 -5.53 -5.29
C VAL A 155 -6.48 -4.56 -5.92
N ALA A 156 -6.17 -3.27 -6.03
CA ALA A 156 -7.03 -2.30 -6.69
C ALA A 156 -7.29 -2.66 -8.17
N VAL A 157 -6.28 -3.12 -8.91
CA VAL A 157 -6.44 -3.61 -10.29
C VAL A 157 -7.39 -4.81 -10.32
N ALA A 158 -7.24 -5.78 -9.40
CA ALA A 158 -8.10 -6.95 -9.33
C ALA A 158 -9.58 -6.58 -9.04
N MET A 159 -9.82 -5.60 -8.18
CA MET A 159 -11.19 -5.12 -7.91
C MET A 159 -11.83 -4.43 -9.11
N ALA A 160 -11.03 -3.85 -10.02
CA ALA A 160 -11.54 -3.15 -11.20
C ALA A 160 -11.80 -4.06 -12.41
N VAL A 161 -11.51 -5.35 -12.35
CA VAL A 161 -11.58 -6.28 -13.51
C VAL A 161 -13.00 -6.40 -14.08
N ASP A 162 -14.02 -6.31 -13.23
CA ASP A 162 -15.43 -6.48 -13.63
C ASP A 162 -15.96 -5.32 -14.50
N ASP A 163 -15.31 -4.16 -14.51
CA ASP A 163 -15.65 -3.04 -15.39
C ASP A 163 -14.41 -2.52 -16.12
N ALA A 164 -14.38 -2.69 -17.44
CA ALA A 164 -13.24 -2.32 -18.27
C ALA A 164 -12.95 -0.80 -18.28
N ARG A 165 -13.93 0.08 -18.02
CA ARG A 165 -13.70 1.53 -17.94
C ARG A 165 -12.93 1.87 -16.66
N PHE A 166 -13.35 1.29 -15.53
CA PHE A 166 -12.65 1.44 -14.26
C PHE A 166 -11.28 0.75 -14.29
N LEU A 167 -11.14 -0.40 -14.94
CA LEU A 167 -9.85 -1.05 -15.13
C LEU A 167 -8.86 -0.14 -15.86
N ALA A 168 -9.28 0.50 -16.95
CA ALA A 168 -8.45 1.46 -17.67
C ALA A 168 -8.03 2.65 -16.79
N LEU A 169 -8.95 3.19 -15.98
CA LEU A 169 -8.67 4.27 -15.04
C LEU A 169 -7.65 3.85 -13.97
N VAL A 170 -7.85 2.69 -13.34
CA VAL A 170 -6.97 2.18 -12.28
C VAL A 170 -5.58 1.87 -12.83
N LEU A 171 -5.48 1.27 -14.02
CA LEU A 171 -4.19 1.06 -14.70
C LEU A 171 -3.48 2.39 -14.99
N ALA A 172 -4.20 3.41 -15.47
CA ALA A 172 -3.64 4.73 -15.71
C ALA A 172 -3.14 5.39 -14.42
N LEU A 173 -3.92 5.33 -13.33
CA LEU A 173 -3.51 5.87 -12.03
C LEU A 173 -2.30 5.12 -11.45
N CYS A 174 -2.26 3.79 -11.55
CA CYS A 174 -1.06 3.01 -11.21
C CYS A 174 0.14 3.42 -12.07
N GLY A 175 -0.07 3.72 -13.35
CA GLY A 175 0.95 4.27 -14.25
C GLY A 175 1.47 5.63 -13.79
N VAL A 176 0.60 6.53 -13.32
CA VAL A 176 0.98 7.83 -12.73
C VAL A 176 1.82 7.64 -11.46
N LEU A 177 1.43 6.71 -10.59
CA LEU A 177 2.20 6.39 -9.37
C LEU A 177 3.59 5.84 -9.71
N ALA A 178 3.68 4.94 -10.69
CA ALA A 178 4.94 4.41 -11.20
C ALA A 178 5.80 5.50 -11.88
N ALA A 179 5.18 6.43 -12.60
CA ALA A 179 5.90 7.57 -13.18
C ALA A 179 6.45 8.49 -12.07
N GLY A 180 5.68 8.71 -11.00
CA GLY A 180 6.11 9.46 -9.82
C GLY A 180 7.30 8.83 -9.10
N THR A 181 7.36 7.49 -9.01
CA THR A 181 8.55 6.79 -8.47
C THR A 181 9.75 6.87 -9.42
N ALA A 182 9.52 6.88 -10.74
CA ALA A 182 10.56 7.00 -11.75
C ALA A 182 11.27 8.37 -11.76
N LEU A 183 10.70 9.40 -11.13
CA LEU A 183 11.39 10.70 -10.92
C LEU A 183 12.65 10.57 -10.06
N ARG A 184 12.82 9.46 -9.34
CA ARG A 184 14.00 9.23 -8.49
C ARG A 184 15.09 8.54 -9.30
N PRO A 185 16.31 9.09 -9.35
CA PRO A 185 17.39 8.56 -10.17
C PRO A 185 17.72 7.10 -9.83
N GLU A 186 17.59 6.73 -8.55
CA GLU A 186 17.82 5.37 -8.04
C GLU A 186 16.83 4.32 -8.59
N ARG A 187 15.61 4.72 -8.98
CA ARG A 187 14.51 3.81 -9.39
C ARG A 187 14.04 4.01 -10.83
N ARG A 188 14.67 4.97 -11.53
CA ARG A 188 14.29 5.49 -12.84
C ARG A 188 14.05 4.45 -13.93
N PRO A 189 14.92 3.45 -14.17
CA PRO A 189 14.73 2.54 -15.30
C PRO A 189 13.53 1.61 -15.11
N LEU A 190 13.46 0.89 -13.99
CA LEU A 190 12.40 -0.10 -13.75
C LEU A 190 11.02 0.57 -13.63
N ALA A 191 10.92 1.65 -12.86
CA ALA A 191 9.67 2.37 -12.66
C ALA A 191 9.18 3.06 -13.95
N GLY A 192 10.10 3.53 -14.80
CA GLY A 192 9.77 4.10 -16.10
C GLY A 192 9.17 3.08 -17.09
N TYR A 193 9.73 1.87 -17.15
CA TYR A 193 9.15 0.79 -17.97
C TYR A 193 7.78 0.35 -17.45
N LEU A 194 7.62 0.21 -16.13
CA LEU A 194 6.33 -0.12 -15.52
C LEU A 194 5.27 0.94 -15.81
N ALA A 195 5.59 2.22 -15.63
CA ALA A 195 4.67 3.32 -15.94
C ALA A 195 4.22 3.28 -17.40
N THR A 196 5.17 3.09 -18.31
CA THR A 196 4.89 2.99 -19.76
C THR A 196 3.98 1.80 -20.05
N GLY A 197 4.29 0.62 -19.52
CA GLY A 197 3.48 -0.58 -19.71
C GLY A 197 2.05 -0.41 -19.19
N LEU A 198 1.88 0.19 -18.01
CA LEU A 198 0.58 0.46 -17.41
C LEU A 198 -0.24 1.47 -18.22
N PHE A 199 0.37 2.54 -18.72
CA PHE A 199 -0.32 3.49 -19.61
C PHE A 199 -0.71 2.87 -20.95
N VAL A 200 0.15 2.05 -21.53
CA VAL A 200 -0.15 1.31 -22.77
C VAL A 200 -1.31 0.36 -22.55
N LEU A 201 -1.31 -0.42 -21.47
CA LEU A 201 -2.41 -1.30 -21.11
C LEU A 201 -3.72 -0.52 -20.90
N ALA A 202 -3.68 0.60 -20.16
CA ALA A 202 -4.84 1.45 -19.96
C ALA A 202 -5.42 1.97 -21.29
N ALA A 203 -4.56 2.40 -22.21
CA ALA A 203 -4.97 2.85 -23.53
C ALA A 203 -5.63 1.74 -24.35
N TRP A 204 -5.07 0.53 -24.34
CA TRP A 204 -5.66 -0.63 -25.01
C TRP A 204 -7.02 -1.02 -24.47
N VAL A 205 -7.16 -1.08 -23.14
CA VAL A 205 -8.47 -1.34 -22.51
C VAL A 205 -9.48 -0.28 -22.91
N ARG A 206 -9.08 1.00 -22.94
CA ARG A 206 -9.95 2.10 -23.36
C ARG A 206 -10.36 2.00 -24.83
N LEU A 207 -9.45 1.61 -25.71
CA LEU A 207 -9.74 1.38 -27.13
C LEU A 207 -10.70 0.21 -27.31
N ALA A 208 -10.48 -0.90 -26.60
CA ALA A 208 -11.37 -2.06 -26.63
C ALA A 208 -12.80 -1.70 -26.18
N VAL A 209 -12.94 -0.93 -25.10
CA VAL A 209 -14.26 -0.41 -24.63
C VAL A 209 -14.91 0.52 -25.66
N SER A 210 -14.10 1.22 -26.46
CA SER A 210 -14.58 2.11 -27.52
C SER A 210 -14.92 1.36 -28.82
N GLY A 211 -14.85 0.02 -28.83
CA GLY A 211 -15.14 -0.81 -29.99
C GLY A 211 -14.02 -0.88 -31.04
N VAL A 212 -12.83 -0.35 -30.73
CA VAL A 212 -11.69 -0.36 -31.63
C VAL A 212 -10.91 -1.66 -31.44
N SER A 213 -11.13 -2.62 -32.34
CA SER A 213 -10.50 -3.95 -32.30
C SER A 213 -9.30 -4.09 -33.24
N ALA A 214 -9.19 -3.23 -34.26
CA ALA A 214 -8.08 -3.20 -35.21
C ALA A 214 -7.43 -1.81 -35.20
N PRO A 215 -6.20 -1.66 -34.71
CA PRO A 215 -5.42 -0.44 -34.93
C PRO A 215 -5.16 -0.35 -36.43
N GLU A 216 -5.78 0.62 -37.07
CA GLU A 216 -5.59 0.83 -38.50
C GLU A 216 -4.14 1.28 -38.79
N ALA A 217 -3.63 0.86 -39.95
CA ALA A 217 -2.24 1.05 -40.36
C ALA A 217 -1.82 2.53 -40.45
N TYR A 218 -2.75 3.49 -40.42
CA TYR A 218 -2.44 4.92 -40.44
C TYR A 218 -1.69 5.42 -39.19
N THR A 219 -1.55 4.62 -38.13
CA THR A 219 -0.80 4.97 -36.92
C THR A 219 0.71 4.66 -37.03
N LEU A 220 1.12 3.81 -37.99
CA LEU A 220 2.52 3.43 -38.23
C LEU A 220 3.44 4.61 -38.57
N PRO A 221 3.05 5.56 -39.44
CA PRO A 221 3.92 6.68 -39.81
C PRO A 221 4.33 7.57 -38.64
N VAL A 222 3.51 7.62 -37.58
CA VAL A 222 3.76 8.48 -36.39
C VAL A 222 4.42 7.70 -35.26
N THR A 223 4.08 6.41 -35.10
CA THR A 223 4.68 5.55 -34.05
C THR A 223 6.13 5.16 -34.36
N VAL A 224 6.49 4.95 -35.64
CA VAL A 224 7.85 4.60 -36.04
C VAL A 224 8.86 5.71 -35.68
N PRO A 225 8.65 7.00 -36.04
CA PRO A 225 9.54 8.09 -35.60
C PRO A 225 9.63 8.21 -34.08
N ALA A 226 8.51 8.06 -33.36
CA ALA A 226 8.50 8.13 -31.90
C ALA A 226 9.36 7.02 -31.26
N LEU A 227 9.29 5.79 -31.79
CA LEU A 227 10.14 4.68 -31.37
C LEU A 227 11.62 4.92 -31.70
N VAL A 228 11.93 5.47 -32.88
CA VAL A 228 13.30 5.83 -33.28
C VAL A 228 13.89 6.88 -32.33
N VAL A 229 13.14 7.93 -31.99
CA VAL A 229 13.56 8.93 -31.01
C VAL A 229 13.79 8.29 -29.63
N GLY A 230 12.91 7.39 -29.20
CA GLY A 230 13.07 6.62 -27.96
C GLY A 230 14.36 5.78 -27.95
N VAL A 231 14.66 5.07 -29.04
CA VAL A 231 15.88 4.27 -29.20
C VAL A 231 17.13 5.14 -29.21
N LEU A 232 17.09 6.28 -29.91
CA LEU A 232 18.22 7.22 -29.97
C LEU A 232 18.52 7.84 -28.61
N ARG A 233 17.48 8.19 -27.84
CA ARG A 233 17.64 8.71 -26.48
C ARG A 233 18.21 7.65 -25.53
N ARG A 234 17.75 6.39 -25.63
CA ARG A 234 18.28 5.26 -24.84
C ARG A 234 19.76 4.96 -25.11
N ARG A 235 20.31 5.34 -26.27
CA ARG A 235 21.74 5.17 -26.59
C ARG A 235 22.63 6.29 -26.04
N ARG A 236 22.03 7.41 -25.61
CA ARG A 236 22.73 8.59 -25.10
C ARG A 236 22.71 8.70 -23.56
N ASP A 237 21.68 8.16 -22.94
CA ASP A 237 21.60 7.94 -21.48
C ASP A 237 22.37 6.68 -21.08
#